data_AF-A0AAE7J5X7-F1
#
_entry.id   AF-A0AAE7J5X7-F1
#
_cell.length_a   1.000
_cell.length_b   1.000
_cell.length_c   1.000
_cell.angle_alpha   90.00
_cell.angle_beta   90.00
_cell.angle_gamma   90.00
#
_symmetry.space_group_name_H-M   'P 1'
#
loop_
_entity.id
_entity.type
_entity.pdbx_description
1 polymer ?
#
loop_
_entity_poly.entity_id
_entity_poly.type
_entity_poly.pdbx_seq_one_letter_code
_entity_poly.pdbx_strand_id
1 'polypeptide(L)'
;MDLVLGRRESHGPQFRARMAAINAAQDRFVVSIRHRFPVPVTPPRWLAVCPRCGHQLPYRRRLHQAACRRCCERHYGGRWHASCLLRFEPYEGGDPASDQAVECRHG
;
A
#
# COMPACT_ATOMS: atom_id res chain seq x y z
N MET A 1 -2.95 11.41 -15.87
CA MET A 1 -2.40 12.66 -16.42
C MET A 1 -0.90 12.43 -16.52
N ASP A 2 -0.34 12.58 -17.71
CA ASP A 2 1.09 12.52 -17.95
C ASP A 2 1.68 13.87 -17.54
N LEU A 3 2.39 13.88 -16.40
CA LEU A 3 2.95 15.09 -15.79
C LEU A 3 4.14 15.66 -16.57
N VAL A 4 4.76 14.86 -17.45
CA VAL A 4 5.90 15.26 -18.27
C VAL A 4 5.42 15.92 -19.56
N LEU A 5 4.39 15.35 -20.18
CA LEU A 5 3.85 15.84 -21.46
C LEU A 5 2.61 16.72 -21.31
N GLY A 6 2.12 16.92 -20.08
CA GLY A 6 0.97 17.77 -19.77
C GLY A 6 -0.37 17.22 -20.25
N ARG A 7 -0.45 15.95 -20.69
CA ARG A 7 -1.66 15.37 -21.33
C ARG A 7 -2.54 14.62 -20.35
N ARG A 8 -3.86 14.68 -20.56
CA ARG A 8 -4.84 13.88 -19.80
C ARG A 8 -4.87 12.43 -20.28
N GLU A 9 -3.79 11.72 -20.07
CA GLU A 9 -3.66 10.29 -20.32
C GLU A 9 -3.20 9.59 -19.04
N SER A 10 -3.75 8.41 -18.73
CA SER A 10 -3.24 7.55 -17.64
C SER A 10 -2.23 6.56 -18.20
N HIS A 11 -2.68 5.68 -19.09
CA HIS A 11 -1.84 4.74 -19.84
C HIS A 11 -2.17 4.81 -21.35
N GLY A 12 -2.22 6.04 -21.86
CA GLY A 12 -2.56 6.35 -23.25
C GLY A 12 -1.44 6.02 -24.24
N PRO A 13 -1.59 6.39 -25.53
CA PRO A 13 -0.64 6.06 -26.58
C PRO A 13 0.80 6.47 -26.27
N GLN A 14 1.02 7.63 -25.64
CA GLN A 14 2.36 8.11 -25.31
C GLN A 14 3.03 7.26 -24.24
N PHE A 15 2.29 6.92 -23.18
CA PHE A 15 2.75 5.99 -22.15
C PHE A 15 3.13 4.65 -22.77
N ARG A 16 2.29 4.12 -23.66
CA ARG A 16 2.51 2.82 -24.34
C ARG A 16 3.72 2.85 -25.24
N ALA A 17 3.94 3.93 -25.98
CA ALA A 17 5.13 4.10 -26.82
C ALA A 17 6.40 4.13 -25.96
N ARG A 18 6.38 4.86 -24.83
CA ARG A 18 7.53 4.91 -23.91
C ARG A 18 7.78 3.55 -23.25
N MET A 19 6.73 2.86 -22.84
CA MET A 19 6.80 1.50 -22.31
C MET A 19 7.45 0.54 -23.33
N ALA A 20 7.03 0.58 -24.59
CA ALA A 20 7.60 -0.24 -25.66
C ALA A 20 9.09 0.07 -25.87
N ALA A 21 9.47 1.35 -25.90
CA ALA A 21 10.87 1.75 -26.03
C ALA A 21 11.75 1.24 -24.88
N ILE A 22 11.26 1.31 -23.63
CA ILE A 22 11.97 0.76 -22.45
C ILE A 22 12.10 -0.76 -22.55
N ASN A 23 11.03 -1.46 -22.93
CA ASN A 23 11.04 -2.92 -23.08
C ASN A 23 11.92 -3.39 -24.25
N ALA A 24 12.12 -2.57 -25.28
CA ALA A 24 13.01 -2.90 -26.40
C ALA A 24 14.50 -2.62 -26.09
N ALA A 25 14.79 -1.69 -25.18
CA ALA A 25 16.15 -1.28 -24.85
C ALA A 25 16.86 -2.22 -23.84
N GLN A 26 16.13 -3.13 -23.20
CA GLN A 26 16.67 -4.05 -22.19
C GLN A 26 15.80 -5.31 -22.02
N ASP A 27 16.35 -6.34 -21.40
CA ASP A 27 15.73 -7.66 -21.18
C ASP A 27 15.62 -8.06 -19.69
N ARG A 28 16.08 -7.21 -18.76
CA ARG A 28 16.08 -7.46 -17.30
C ARG A 28 14.68 -7.51 -16.71
N PHE A 29 13.72 -6.79 -17.28
CA PHE A 29 12.32 -6.79 -16.84
C PHE A 29 11.37 -6.38 -17.98
N VAL A 30 10.09 -6.66 -17.80
CA VAL A 30 9.03 -6.22 -18.74
C VAL A 30 8.07 -5.29 -18.01
N VAL A 31 7.97 -4.05 -18.48
CA VAL A 31 6.96 -3.09 -18.02
C VAL A 31 5.61 -3.44 -18.66
N SER A 32 4.57 -3.51 -17.84
CA SER A 32 3.19 -3.80 -18.24
C SER A 32 2.23 -2.85 -17.53
N ILE A 33 1.14 -2.47 -18.21
CA ILE A 33 0.04 -1.67 -17.64
C ILE A 33 -0.80 -2.51 -16.65
N ARG A 34 -0.91 -3.82 -16.89
CA ARG A 34 -1.64 -4.71 -15.99
C ARG A 34 -0.73 -5.18 -14.87
N HIS A 35 -1.14 -4.94 -13.63
CA HIS A 35 -0.61 -5.64 -12.48
C HIS A 35 -0.94 -7.13 -12.61
N ARG A 36 0.07 -8.00 -12.47
CA ARG A 36 -0.14 -9.44 -12.35
C ARG A 36 -0.31 -9.78 -10.86
N PHE A 37 -1.32 -10.58 -10.56
CA PHE A 37 -1.60 -11.08 -9.23
C PHE A 37 -1.17 -12.56 -9.14
N PRO A 38 -0.72 -13.03 -7.97
CA PRO A 38 -0.57 -12.28 -6.72
C PRO A 38 0.63 -11.32 -6.79
N VAL A 39 0.44 -10.10 -6.24
CA VAL A 39 1.58 -9.20 -6.00
C VAL A 39 2.40 -9.82 -4.88
N PRO A 40 3.73 -9.98 -5.01
CA PRO A 40 4.57 -10.52 -3.95
C PRO A 40 4.26 -9.85 -2.61
N VAL A 41 3.85 -10.66 -1.64
CA VAL A 41 3.42 -10.17 -0.33
C VAL A 41 4.66 -9.95 0.51
N THR A 42 5.19 -8.74 0.52
CA THR A 42 6.20 -8.38 1.53
C THR A 42 5.50 -8.34 2.89
N PRO A 43 6.04 -9.05 3.92
CA PRO A 43 5.46 -8.99 5.26
C PRO A 43 5.45 -7.54 5.77
N PRO A 44 4.43 -7.16 6.54
CA PRO A 44 4.43 -5.87 7.22
C PRO A 44 5.61 -5.83 8.21
N ARG A 45 6.21 -4.65 8.33
CA ARG A 45 7.33 -4.39 9.26
C ARG A 45 6.89 -3.57 10.47
N TRP A 46 5.71 -2.97 10.39
CA TRP A 46 5.19 -2.06 11.39
C TRP A 46 3.72 -2.35 11.69
N LEU A 47 3.33 -2.16 12.93
CA LEU A 47 1.95 -2.10 13.38
C LEU A 47 1.60 -0.64 13.66
N ALA A 48 0.66 -0.08 12.91
CA ALA A 48 0.17 1.26 13.14
C ALA A 48 -0.97 1.21 14.16
N VAL A 49 -0.79 1.89 15.30
CA VAL A 49 -1.72 1.88 16.44
C VAL A 49 -2.30 3.27 16.63
N CYS A 50 -3.63 3.36 16.66
CA CYS A 50 -4.32 4.60 17.01
C CYS A 50 -4.23 4.86 18.52
N PRO A 51 -3.68 5.99 18.99
CA PRO A 51 -3.60 6.29 20.42
C PRO A 51 -4.97 6.56 21.06
N ARG A 52 -6.01 6.84 20.25
CA ARG A 52 -7.35 7.18 20.74
C ARG A 52 -8.27 5.97 20.90
N CYS A 53 -8.24 5.04 19.94
CA CYS A 53 -9.15 3.90 19.92
C CYS A 53 -8.44 2.54 19.95
N GLY A 54 -7.11 2.52 19.98
CA GLY A 54 -6.32 1.29 19.98
C GLY A 54 -6.35 0.51 18.67
N HIS A 55 -7.08 0.96 17.63
CA HIS A 55 -7.17 0.23 16.36
C HIS A 55 -5.79 0.04 15.73
N GLN A 56 -5.50 -1.20 15.33
CA GLN A 56 -4.21 -1.63 14.82
C GLN A 56 -4.32 -2.02 13.34
N LEU A 57 -3.33 -1.63 12.55
CA LEU A 57 -3.26 -1.95 11.12
C LEU A 57 -1.81 -2.29 10.73
N PRO A 58 -1.56 -3.36 9.97
CA PRO A 58 -0.22 -3.69 9.50
C PRO A 58 0.25 -2.75 8.39
N TYR A 59 1.51 -2.35 8.43
CA TYR A 59 2.16 -1.47 7.45
C TYR A 59 3.55 -1.97 7.06
N ARG A 60 3.88 -1.83 5.77
CA ARG A 60 5.24 -2.13 5.26
C ARG A 60 6.25 -1.04 5.61
N ARG A 61 5.79 0.20 5.77
CA ARG A 61 6.62 1.39 6.09
C ARG A 61 5.87 2.33 7.03
N ARG A 62 6.64 3.12 7.79
CA ARG A 62 6.09 4.22 8.61
C ARG A 62 5.62 5.36 7.72
N LEU A 63 4.51 5.99 8.09
CA LEU A 63 3.97 7.17 7.43
C LEU A 63 3.87 8.31 8.44
N HIS A 64 4.58 9.42 8.20
CA HIS A 64 4.76 10.49 9.18
C HIS A 64 3.48 11.27 9.55
N GLN A 65 2.41 11.17 8.77
CA GLN A 65 1.15 11.92 9.01
C GLN A 65 -0.10 11.04 8.92
N ALA A 66 0.04 9.72 8.92
CA ALA A 66 -1.10 8.83 8.88
C ALA A 66 -1.91 8.97 10.17
N ALA A 67 -3.21 9.24 10.05
CA ALA A 67 -4.13 9.35 11.18
C ALA A 67 -5.24 8.30 11.08
N CYS A 68 -5.78 7.91 12.24
CA CYS A 68 -6.90 6.98 12.32
C CYS A 68 -8.16 7.62 11.73
N ARG A 69 -8.54 7.15 10.53
CA ARG A 69 -9.74 7.61 9.83
C ARG A 69 -11.00 7.56 10.69
N ARG A 70 -11.22 6.44 11.40
CA ARG A 70 -12.40 6.27 12.30
C ARG A 70 -12.46 7.37 13.37
N CYS A 71 -11.33 7.74 13.97
CA CYS A 71 -11.30 8.79 14.98
C CYS A 71 -11.39 10.21 14.37
N CYS A 72 -10.79 10.44 13.20
CA CYS A 72 -10.96 11.70 12.47
C CYS A 72 -12.44 11.94 12.10
N GLU A 73 -13.12 10.91 11.59
CA GLU A 73 -14.55 10.96 11.28
C GLU A 73 -15.38 11.19 12.55
N ARG A 74 -15.18 10.38 13.59
CA ARG A 74 -15.99 10.43 14.82
C ARG A 74 -15.83 11.72 15.62
N HIS A 75 -14.65 12.32 15.66
CA HIS A 75 -14.35 13.42 16.59
C HIS A 75 -14.03 14.75 15.90
N TYR A 76 -13.72 14.74 14.60
CA TYR A 76 -13.21 15.91 13.88
C TYR A 76 -13.93 16.14 12.55
N GLY A 77 -15.11 15.53 12.35
CA GLY A 77 -15.92 15.70 11.14
C GLY A 77 -15.19 15.24 9.87
N GLY A 78 -14.35 14.21 10.00
CA GLY A 78 -13.53 13.68 8.90
C GLY A 78 -12.25 14.46 8.62
N ARG A 79 -12.04 15.60 9.31
CA ARG A 79 -10.78 16.34 9.19
C ARG A 79 -9.68 15.63 9.95
N TRP A 80 -8.47 15.69 9.39
CA TRP A 80 -7.28 15.22 10.07
C TRP A 80 -7.07 15.98 11.38
N HIS A 81 -6.62 15.28 12.42
CA HIS A 81 -6.28 15.90 13.71
C HIS A 81 -5.09 15.17 14.35
N ALA A 82 -4.19 15.93 14.98
CA ALA A 82 -2.94 15.40 15.54
C ALA A 82 -3.14 14.33 16.61
N SER A 83 -4.23 14.40 17.39
CA SER A 83 -4.58 13.37 18.37
C SER A 83 -4.93 12.00 17.77
N CYS A 84 -5.17 11.95 16.46
CA CYS A 84 -5.47 10.73 15.72
C CYS A 84 -4.23 10.19 15.00
N LEU A 85 -3.08 10.86 15.09
CA LEU A 85 -1.83 10.45 14.47
C LEU A 85 -1.44 9.04 14.95
N LEU A 86 -1.22 8.14 14.00
CA LEU A 86 -0.88 6.75 14.28
C LEU A 86 0.55 6.66 14.82
N ARG A 87 0.72 5.84 15.86
CA ARG A 87 2.04 5.42 16.33
C ARG A 87 2.43 4.15 15.58
N PHE A 88 3.68 4.04 15.17
CA PHE A 88 4.17 2.86 14.47
C PHE A 88 5.10 2.09 15.41
N GLU A 89 4.67 0.87 15.74
CA GLU A 89 5.42 -0.09 16.55
C GLU A 89 5.99 -1.18 15.61
N PRO A 90 7.10 -1.85 15.97
CA PRO A 90 7.57 -3.00 15.19
C PRO A 90 6.47 -4.06 15.05
N TYR A 91 6.34 -4.64 13.85
CA TYR A 91 5.40 -5.75 13.66
C TYR A 91 6.07 -7.06 14.08
N GLU A 92 5.56 -7.68 15.14
CA GLU A 92 6.05 -8.96 15.68
C GLU A 92 5.28 -10.18 15.12
N GLY A 93 4.30 -9.96 14.24
CA GLY A 93 3.60 -11.05 13.58
C GLY A 93 4.57 -11.77 12.63
N GLY A 94 4.75 -13.06 12.87
CA GLY A 94 5.60 -13.93 12.06
C GLY A 94 5.22 -13.97 10.59
N ASP A 95 6.09 -14.62 9.82
CA ASP A 95 5.98 -14.75 8.37
C ASP A 95 4.54 -15.09 7.93
N PRO A 96 3.90 -14.33 7.02
CA PRO A 96 2.55 -14.65 6.53
C PRO A 96 2.49 -15.99 5.76
N ALA A 97 3.64 -16.63 5.54
CA ALA A 97 3.73 -17.99 5.01
C ALA A 97 3.31 -19.08 6.03
N SER A 98 3.36 -18.81 7.34
CA SER A 98 2.96 -19.81 8.36
C SER A 98 1.48 -19.78 8.74
N ASP A 99 0.75 -18.69 8.44
CA ASP A 99 -0.68 -18.57 8.78
C ASP A 99 -1.63 -19.23 7.77
N GLN A 100 -1.14 -19.65 6.59
CA GLN A 100 -1.96 -20.42 5.63
C GLN A 100 -2.09 -21.91 5.98
N ALA A 101 -1.41 -22.40 7.02
CA ALA A 101 -1.45 -23.81 7.41
C ALA A 101 -2.60 -24.17 8.38
N VAL A 102 -3.35 -23.20 8.91
CA VAL A 102 -4.33 -23.45 9.99
C VAL A 102 -5.79 -23.54 9.51
N GLU A 103 -6.11 -23.09 8.29
CA GLU A 103 -7.52 -23.02 7.81
C GLU A 103 -7.94 -24.14 6.84
N CYS A 104 -7.22 -25.27 6.81
CA CYS A 104 -7.63 -26.48 6.08
C CYS A 104 -7.73 -27.70 7.00
N ARG A 105 -8.36 -27.56 8.17
CA ARG A 105 -8.99 -28.67 8.88
C ARG A 105 -10.25 -28.10 9.53
N HIS A 106 -11.41 -28.65 9.15
CA HIS A 106 -12.64 -28.87 9.91
C HIS A 106 -13.85 -28.82 8.96
N GLY A 107 -14.50 -29.98 8.80
CA GLY A 107 -15.83 -30.14 8.21
C GLY A 107 -15.85 -30.84 6.87
#